data_AF-A0A6B3HUL1-F1
#
_entry.id   AF-A0A6B3HUL1-F1
#
_cell.length_a   1.000
_cell.length_b   1.000
_cell.length_c   1.000
_cell.angle_alpha   90.00
_cell.angle_beta   90.00
_cell.angle_gamma   90.00
#
_symmetry.space_group_name_H-M   'P 1'
#
loop_
_entity.id
_entity.type
_entity.pdbx_description
1 polymer ?
#
loop_
_entity_poly.entity_id
_entity_poly.type
_entity_poly.pdbx_seq_one_letter_code
_entity_poly.pdbx_strand_id
1 'polypeptide(L)'
;RQPGADSDEERRCGRLLRERLTAELAVYEAEEGLRTVSNLHSPAHSIIQVFTVTPTGTEEDWAAVVERLRAVPAAFEGYRASLALGLERKLYAGPRATATFIGQLTEWSGG
;
A
#
# COMPACT_ATOMS: atom_id res chain seq x y z
N ARG A 1 -20.71 29.93 -3.09
CA ARG A 1 -19.78 29.29 -4.06
C ARG A 1 -19.03 28.20 -3.29
N GLN A 2 -18.97 26.98 -3.80
CA GLN A 2 -18.07 25.96 -3.24
C GLN A 2 -16.66 26.20 -3.81
N PRO A 3 -15.59 26.16 -3.00
CA PRO A 3 -14.21 26.29 -3.49
C PRO A 3 -13.88 25.23 -4.55
N GLY A 4 -13.16 25.60 -5.61
CA GLY A 4 -12.74 24.68 -6.68
C GLY A 4 -13.86 24.29 -7.65
N ALA A 5 -14.76 25.23 -7.97
CA ALA A 5 -15.82 25.06 -8.96
C ALA A 5 -15.97 26.29 -9.86
N ASP A 6 -14.94 27.12 -9.93
CA ASP A 6 -14.95 28.40 -10.65
C ASP A 6 -14.86 28.19 -12.18
N SER A 7 -14.32 27.04 -12.63
CA SER A 7 -14.35 26.59 -14.04
C SER A 7 -14.99 25.21 -14.26
N ASP A 8 -15.26 24.85 -15.52
CA ASP A 8 -15.74 23.50 -15.89
C ASP A 8 -14.69 22.41 -15.65
N GLU A 9 -13.41 22.74 -15.82
CA GLU A 9 -12.28 21.85 -15.53
C GLU A 9 -12.22 21.55 -14.03
N GLU A 10 -12.32 22.57 -13.19
CA GLU A 10 -12.34 22.42 -11.73
C GLU A 10 -13.56 21.61 -11.27
N ARG A 11 -14.75 21.86 -11.84
CA ARG A 11 -15.94 21.05 -11.56
C ARG A 11 -15.77 19.59 -11.94
N ARG A 12 -15.11 19.30 -13.05
CA ARG A 12 -14.80 17.92 -13.49
C ARG A 12 -13.79 17.26 -12.55
N CYS A 13 -12.69 17.95 -12.24
CA CYS A 13 -11.67 17.48 -11.30
C CYS A 13 -12.27 17.19 -9.92
N GLY A 14 -13.06 18.13 -9.38
CA GLY A 14 -13.72 17.97 -8.09
C GLY A 14 -14.75 16.84 -8.05
N ARG A 15 -15.39 16.48 -9.17
CA ARG A 15 -16.22 15.27 -9.24
C ARG A 15 -15.38 14.00 -9.21
N LEU A 16 -14.31 13.95 -10.00
CA LEU A 16 -13.40 12.79 -10.05
C LEU A 16 -12.75 12.51 -8.68
N LEU A 17 -12.21 13.54 -8.03
CA LEU A 17 -11.57 13.38 -6.72
C LEU A 17 -12.56 12.90 -5.65
N ARG A 18 -13.79 13.44 -5.65
CA ARG A 18 -14.83 12.99 -4.72
C ARG A 18 -15.22 11.55 -4.97
N GLU A 19 -15.40 11.15 -6.23
CA GLU A 19 -15.69 9.76 -6.59
C GLU A 19 -14.60 8.82 -6.07
N ARG A 20 -13.33 9.14 -6.37
CA ARG A 20 -12.19 8.32 -5.96
C ARG A 20 -12.07 8.19 -4.44
N LEU A 21 -12.14 9.30 -3.71
CA LEU A 21 -12.06 9.30 -2.25
C LEU A 21 -13.25 8.57 -1.61
N THR A 22 -14.46 8.71 -2.18
CA THR A 22 -15.64 7.98 -1.69
C THR A 22 -15.45 6.48 -1.87
N ALA A 23 -14.91 6.05 -3.01
CA ALA A 23 -14.61 4.63 -3.26
C ALA A 23 -13.53 4.10 -2.29
N GLU A 24 -12.46 4.88 -2.06
CA GLU A 24 -11.40 4.50 -1.11
C GLU A 24 -11.92 4.42 0.33
N LEU A 25 -12.81 5.33 0.74
CA LEU A 25 -13.49 5.25 2.04
C LEU A 25 -14.37 4.01 2.15
N ALA A 26 -15.14 3.67 1.11
CA ALA A 26 -15.96 2.45 1.13
C ALA A 26 -15.11 1.18 1.28
N VAL A 27 -13.94 1.12 0.63
CA VAL A 27 -12.98 0.01 0.78
C VAL A 27 -12.40 -0.04 2.19
N TYR A 28 -12.10 1.12 2.78
CA TYR A 28 -11.61 1.22 4.16
C TYR A 28 -12.68 0.80 5.18
N GLU A 29 -13.92 1.28 5.02
CA GLU A 29 -15.08 0.92 5.86
C GLU A 29 -15.45 -0.56 5.75
N ALA A 30 -15.20 -1.19 4.59
CA ALA A 30 -15.31 -2.63 4.40
C ALA A 30 -14.13 -3.42 5.01
N GLU A 31 -13.16 -2.73 5.62
CA GLU A 31 -11.99 -3.30 6.28
C GLU A 31 -11.09 -4.14 5.38
N GLU A 32 -11.13 -3.90 4.05
CA GLU A 32 -10.35 -4.67 3.06
C GLU A 32 -8.84 -4.60 3.30
N GLY A 33 -8.37 -3.48 3.85
CA GLY A 33 -6.98 -3.30 4.25
C GLY A 33 -6.47 -4.37 5.21
N LEU A 34 -7.35 -4.92 6.06
CA LEU A 34 -6.99 -5.93 7.06
C LEU A 34 -6.77 -7.33 6.48
N ARG A 35 -7.10 -7.55 5.20
CA ARG A 35 -6.92 -8.82 4.50
C ARG A 35 -6.22 -8.69 3.15
N THR A 36 -5.52 -7.58 2.94
CA THR A 36 -4.85 -7.29 1.66
C THR A 36 -3.62 -8.17 1.48
N VAL A 37 -3.81 -9.38 0.93
CA VAL A 37 -2.75 -10.30 0.53
C VAL A 37 -2.95 -10.69 -0.93
N SER A 38 -1.89 -10.57 -1.73
CA SER A 38 -1.91 -10.83 -3.17
C SER A 38 -0.49 -11.17 -3.64
N ASN A 39 -0.40 -11.98 -4.69
CA ASN A 39 0.86 -12.35 -5.35
C ASN A 39 1.30 -11.36 -6.44
N LEU A 40 0.48 -10.36 -6.75
CA LEU A 40 0.77 -9.33 -7.76
C LEU A 40 1.07 -7.98 -7.12
N HIS A 41 0.28 -7.61 -6.11
CA HIS A 41 0.43 -6.33 -5.43
C HIS A 41 -0.15 -6.38 -4.02
N SER A 42 0.73 -6.22 -3.03
CA SER A 42 0.39 -6.15 -1.59
C SER A 42 1.31 -5.11 -0.92
N PRO A 43 1.05 -4.70 0.33
CA PRO A 43 1.91 -3.75 1.03
C PRO A 43 3.40 -4.13 1.02
N ALA A 44 3.73 -5.42 1.14
CA ALA A 44 5.10 -5.91 1.05
C ALA A 44 5.77 -5.62 -0.31
N HIS A 45 5.02 -5.73 -1.41
CA HIS A 45 5.54 -5.39 -2.74
C HIS A 45 5.89 -3.90 -2.80
N SER A 46 5.04 -3.03 -2.26
CA SER A 46 5.30 -1.58 -2.22
C SER A 46 6.54 -1.24 -1.39
N ILE A 47 6.73 -1.91 -0.25
CA ILE A 47 7.90 -1.73 0.63
C ILE A 47 9.20 -2.06 -0.11
N ILE A 48 9.21 -3.07 -0.99
CA ILE A 48 10.41 -3.45 -1.74
C ILE A 48 10.56 -2.60 -3.01
N GLN A 49 9.47 -2.39 -3.76
CA GLN A 49 9.48 -1.66 -5.03
C GLN A 49 9.92 -0.21 -4.90
N VAL A 50 9.73 0.41 -3.72
CA VAL A 50 10.16 1.79 -3.47
C VAL A 50 11.66 1.98 -3.75
N PHE A 51 12.49 0.97 -3.50
CA PHE A 51 13.93 1.06 -3.72
C PHE A 51 14.31 1.04 -5.20
N THR A 52 13.53 0.34 -6.04
CA THR A 52 13.74 0.29 -7.49
C THR A 52 13.49 1.65 -8.16
N VAL A 53 12.58 2.46 -7.60
CA VAL A 53 12.21 3.78 -8.16
C VAL A 53 12.89 4.95 -7.45
N THR A 54 13.64 4.70 -6.37
CA THR A 54 14.38 5.74 -5.65
C THR A 54 15.66 6.07 -6.44
N PRO A 55 15.90 7.34 -6.80
CA PRO A 55 17.18 7.75 -7.41
C PRO A 55 18.39 7.38 -6.54
N THR A 56 19.57 7.24 -7.15
CA THR A 56 20.84 6.86 -6.49
C THR A 56 22.04 7.63 -7.05
N GLY A 57 21.80 8.82 -7.61
CA GLY A 57 22.80 9.61 -8.35
C GLY A 57 23.59 10.60 -7.50
N THR A 58 23.06 11.01 -6.35
CA THR A 58 23.70 11.98 -5.45
C THR A 58 23.80 11.47 -4.01
N GLU A 59 24.50 12.19 -3.15
CA GLU A 59 24.57 11.86 -1.71
C GLU A 59 23.19 11.99 -1.04
N GLU A 60 22.40 12.98 -1.44
CA GLU A 60 21.02 13.18 -0.96
C GLU A 60 20.11 12.02 -1.36
N ASP A 61 20.25 11.51 -2.58
CA ASP A 61 19.54 10.32 -3.06
C ASP A 61 19.84 9.11 -2.18
N TRP A 62 21.11 8.88 -1.86
CA TRP A 62 21.55 7.80 -0.98
C TRP A 62 21.06 7.99 0.46
N ALA A 63 21.04 9.22 0.97
CA ALA A 63 20.44 9.51 2.28
C ALA A 63 18.95 9.11 2.30
N ALA A 64 18.22 9.38 1.22
CA ALA A 64 16.80 9.01 1.10
C ALA A 64 16.59 7.49 0.98
N VAL A 65 17.53 6.75 0.38
CA VAL A 65 17.52 5.26 0.39
C VAL A 65 17.73 4.74 1.80
N VAL A 66 18.71 5.28 2.53
CA VAL A 66 19.01 4.86 3.91
C VAL A 66 17.83 5.12 4.85
N GLU A 67 17.18 6.29 4.75
CA GLU A 67 15.96 6.57 5.52
C GLU A 67 14.84 5.56 5.24
N ARG A 68 14.61 5.21 3.97
CA ARG A 68 13.63 4.17 3.60
C ARG A 68 14.01 2.81 4.17
N LEU A 69 15.28 2.40 4.09
CA LEU A 69 15.77 1.14 4.66
C LEU A 69 15.51 1.06 6.17
N ARG A 70 15.75 2.16 6.90
CA ARG A 70 15.46 2.25 8.34
C ARG A 70 13.97 2.10 8.65
N ALA A 71 13.08 2.52 7.74
CA ALA A 71 11.63 2.41 7.91
C ALA A 71 11.06 1.02 7.61
N VAL A 72 11.79 0.14 6.93
CA VAL A 72 11.31 -1.19 6.50
C VAL A 72 10.76 -2.04 7.67
N PRO A 73 11.46 -2.18 8.82
CA PRO A 73 10.95 -2.98 9.93
C PRO A 73 9.60 -2.47 10.44
N ALA A 74 9.47 -1.15 10.64
CA ALA A 74 8.22 -0.55 11.11
C ALA A 74 7.06 -0.73 10.10
N ALA A 75 7.35 -0.67 8.80
CA ALA A 75 6.36 -0.90 7.76
C ALA A 75 5.85 -2.35 7.76
N PHE A 76 6.73 -3.34 7.91
CA PHE A 76 6.33 -4.75 8.03
C PHE A 76 5.60 -5.05 9.34
N GLU A 77 5.99 -4.43 10.45
CA GLU A 77 5.27 -4.54 11.72
C GLU A 77 3.83 -4.02 11.60
N GLY A 78 3.62 -2.85 10.98
CA GLY A 78 2.29 -2.31 10.72
C GLY A 78 1.44 -3.18 9.79
N TYR A 79 2.06 -3.76 8.75
CA TYR A 79 1.38 -4.70 7.86
C TYR A 79 0.96 -5.97 8.58
N ARG A 80 1.86 -6.55 9.39
CA ARG A 80 1.57 -7.73 10.22
C ARG A 80 0.45 -7.46 11.21
N ALA A 81 0.46 -6.30 11.87
CA ALA A 81 -0.58 -5.89 12.81
C ALA A 81 -1.95 -5.78 12.11
N SER A 82 -2.00 -5.21 10.91
CA SER A 82 -3.23 -5.12 10.10
C SER A 82 -3.79 -6.50 9.77
N LEU A 83 -2.93 -7.43 9.32
CA LEU A 83 -3.34 -8.80 9.02
C LEU A 83 -3.78 -9.58 10.27
N ALA A 84 -3.09 -9.39 11.40
CA ALA A 84 -3.46 -10.01 12.67
C ALA A 84 -4.86 -9.55 13.11
N LEU A 85 -5.16 -8.26 13.03
CA LEU A 85 -6.49 -7.72 13.30
C LEU A 85 -7.54 -8.29 12.32
N GLY A 86 -7.20 -8.47 11.04
CA GLY A 86 -8.05 -9.13 10.07
C GLY A 86 -8.40 -10.57 10.48
N LEU A 87 -7.42 -11.34 10.93
CA LEU A 87 -7.64 -12.71 11.44
C LEU A 87 -8.55 -12.73 12.67
N GLU A 88 -8.35 -11.82 13.63
CA GLU A 88 -9.23 -11.68 14.81
C GLU A 88 -10.69 -11.41 14.41
N ARG A 89 -10.88 -10.60 13.36
CA ARG A 89 -12.21 -10.26 12.81
C ARG A 89 -12.73 -11.28 11.80
N LYS A 90 -12.03 -12.39 11.59
CA LYS A 90 -12.35 -13.45 10.61
C LYS A 90 -12.40 -12.97 9.16
N LEU A 91 -11.65 -11.91 8.85
CA LEU A 91 -11.43 -11.39 7.50
C LEU A 91 -10.22 -12.10 6.89
N TYR A 92 -10.48 -13.17 6.15
CA TYR A 92 -9.43 -13.97 5.53
C TYR A 92 -9.11 -13.49 4.12
N ALA A 93 -7.82 -13.50 3.79
CA ALA A 93 -7.36 -13.33 2.42
C ALA A 93 -7.62 -14.59 1.57
N GLY A 94 -7.58 -14.44 0.24
CA GLY A 94 -7.78 -15.53 -0.70
C GLY A 94 -6.66 -16.58 -0.61
N PRO A 95 -6.97 -17.86 -0.29
CA PRO A 95 -5.94 -18.86 0.06
C PRO A 95 -4.93 -19.13 -1.05
N ARG A 96 -5.36 -19.10 -2.32
CA ARG A 96 -4.48 -19.34 -3.47
C ARG A 96 -3.41 -18.26 -3.62
N ALA A 97 -3.80 -16.98 -3.56
CA ALA A 97 -2.86 -15.88 -3.69
C ALA A 97 -1.93 -15.81 -2.48
N THR A 98 -2.44 -16.10 -1.27
CA THR A 98 -1.63 -16.21 -0.05
C THR A 98 -0.56 -17.29 -0.17
N ALA A 99 -0.89 -18.48 -0.66
CA ALA A 99 0.09 -19.55 -0.84
C ALA A 99 1.21 -19.15 -1.81
N THR A 100 0.88 -18.52 -2.94
CA THR A 100 1.88 -17.98 -3.87
C THR A 100 2.73 -16.89 -3.24
N PHE A 101 2.11 -15.97 -2.49
CA PHE A 101 2.82 -14.87 -1.85
C PHE A 101 3.78 -15.34 -0.74
N ILE A 102 3.46 -16.40 -0.02
CA ILE A 102 4.40 -17.05 0.92
C ILE A 102 5.66 -17.51 0.17
N GLY A 103 5.51 -18.12 -1.02
CA GLY A 103 6.66 -18.49 -1.86
C GLY A 103 7.55 -17.30 -2.22
N GLN A 104 6.94 -16.17 -2.62
CA GLN A 104 7.68 -14.95 -2.92
C GLN A 104 8.43 -14.41 -1.70
N LEU A 105 7.80 -14.41 -0.51
CA LEU A 105 8.47 -13.97 0.73
C LEU A 105 9.66 -14.86 1.07
N THR A 106 9.55 -16.18 0.88
CA THR A 106 10.66 -17.11 1.08
C THR A 106 11.84 -16.76 0.17
N GLU A 107 11.59 -16.58 -1.14
CA GLU A 107 12.63 -16.18 -2.09
C GLU A 107 13.30 -14.85 -1.70
N TRP A 108 12.51 -13.84 -1.31
CA TRP A 108 13.05 -12.53 -0.91
C TRP A 108 13.86 -12.57 0.37
N SER A 109 13.52 -13.46 1.31
CA SER A 109 14.27 -13.63 2.56
C SER A 109 15.60 -14.38 2.38
N GLY A 110 15.95 -14.76 1.15
CA GLY A 110 17.15 -15.56 0.85
C GLY A 110 16.96 -17.05 1.17
N GLY A 111 15.74 -17.56 0.96
CA GLY A 111 15.36 -18.95 1.21
C GLY A 111 16.20 -20.01 0.50
#